data_AF-A0A668SWS7-F1
#
_entry.id   AF-A0A668SWS7-F1
#
_cell.length_a   1.000
_cell.length_b   1.000
_cell.length_c   1.000
_cell.angle_alpha   90.00
_cell.angle_beta   90.00
_cell.angle_gamma   90.00
#
_symmetry.space_group_name_H-M   'P 1'
#
loop_
_entity.id
_entity.type
_entity.pdbx_description
1 polymer ?
#
loop_
_entity_poly.entity_id
_entity_poly.type
_entity_poly.pdbx_seq_one_letter_code
_entity_poly.pdbx_strand_id
1 'polypeptide(L)'
;MLQNGKRQIQQMGSQLQLNQHHLDTAFNFFKLVVSKHLTWGHKTEHVIAACLYLVCCTEGTPHMLLDLSDLLQVDVYILRKTFLLLACELCINAPAIDPCLYIPRFAHMLEFGAKTHEVSMTALRLVQRMKRDWMHTGRRPSGLCGAALLIAARMHMFQRSVKDVIGVVKIIYQAILRKRLTEFEDMPTSQLTIDEFMKVDLEQECDPPSFTAAQQEAKMQQLEQELAKKLDEVEGEISCYKDEIETELEKSRPKLRGIYTTYTKEVGQF
;
A
#
# COMPACT_ATOMS: atom_id res chain seq x y z
N MET A 1 21.55 -9.27 -34.54
CA MET A 1 20.63 -8.88 -33.44
C MET A 1 20.20 -10.08 -32.59
N LEU A 2 19.59 -11.13 -33.17
CA LEU A 2 19.08 -12.28 -32.41
C LEU A 2 20.15 -13.06 -31.62
N GLN A 3 21.35 -13.29 -32.19
CA GLN A 3 22.43 -13.98 -31.49
C GLN A 3 22.93 -13.18 -30.26
N ASN A 4 23.05 -11.85 -30.39
CA ASN A 4 23.40 -10.99 -29.26
C ASN A 4 22.31 -11.00 -28.18
N GLY A 5 21.04 -10.95 -28.59
CA GLY A 5 19.91 -11.08 -27.67
C GLY A 5 19.92 -12.40 -26.91
N LYS A 6 20.21 -13.52 -27.59
CA LYS A 6 20.34 -14.84 -26.95
C LYS A 6 21.43 -14.85 -25.88
N ARG A 7 22.61 -14.29 -26.19
CA ARG A 7 23.73 -14.19 -25.22
C ARG A 7 23.36 -13.35 -24.00
N GLN A 8 22.72 -12.20 -24.21
CA GLN A 8 22.27 -11.34 -23.11
C GLN A 8 21.17 -11.99 -22.25
N ILE A 9 20.21 -12.69 -22.88
CA ILE A 9 19.19 -13.47 -22.16
C ILE A 9 19.84 -14.54 -21.29
N GLN A 10 20.84 -15.27 -21.81
CA GLN A 10 21.57 -16.27 -21.03
C GLN A 10 22.38 -15.65 -19.89
N GLN A 11 23.05 -14.53 -20.13
CA GLN A 11 23.80 -13.81 -19.10
C GLN A 11 22.89 -13.32 -17.97
N MET A 12 21.79 -12.61 -18.28
CA MET A 12 20.86 -12.11 -17.26
C MET A 12 20.11 -13.25 -16.57
N GLY A 13 19.71 -14.26 -17.34
CA GLY A 13 18.99 -15.41 -16.82
C GLY A 13 19.81 -16.27 -15.88
N SER A 14 21.10 -16.46 -16.16
CA SER A 14 22.01 -17.16 -15.25
C SER A 14 22.23 -16.39 -13.93
N GLN A 15 22.31 -15.06 -13.98
CA GLN A 15 22.40 -14.22 -12.78
C GLN A 15 21.13 -14.31 -11.91
N LEU A 16 19.97 -14.52 -12.53
CA LEU A 16 18.69 -14.79 -11.85
C LEU A 16 18.48 -16.26 -11.51
N GLN A 17 19.43 -17.15 -11.79
CA GLN A 17 19.31 -18.60 -11.56
C GLN A 17 18.07 -19.24 -12.22
N LEU A 18 17.68 -18.75 -13.40
CA LEU A 18 16.57 -19.30 -14.17
C LEU A 18 16.99 -20.57 -14.92
N ASN A 19 16.08 -21.56 -14.96
CA ASN A 19 16.26 -22.79 -15.71
C ASN A 19 16.39 -22.55 -17.21
N GLN A 20 17.11 -23.44 -17.90
CA GLN A 20 17.32 -23.35 -19.35
C GLN A 20 15.99 -23.29 -20.14
N HIS A 21 14.98 -24.04 -19.70
CA HIS A 21 13.62 -23.98 -20.27
C HIS A 21 13.04 -22.55 -20.27
N HIS A 22 13.17 -21.81 -19.16
CA HIS A 22 12.69 -20.44 -19.06
C HIS A 22 13.46 -19.50 -20.01
N LEU A 23 14.77 -19.73 -20.18
CA LEU A 23 15.61 -18.94 -21.09
C LEU A 23 15.23 -19.15 -22.55
N ASP A 24 14.93 -20.40 -22.93
CA ASP A 24 14.50 -20.73 -24.29
C ASP A 24 13.12 -20.13 -24.60
N THR A 25 12.19 -20.17 -23.65
CA THR A 25 10.88 -19.49 -23.77
C THR A 25 11.04 -17.97 -23.84
N ALA A 26 11.90 -17.38 -23.02
CA ALA A 26 12.20 -15.94 -23.07
C ALA A 26 12.79 -15.54 -24.43
N PHE A 27 13.66 -16.38 -25.00
CA PHE A 27 14.20 -16.18 -26.33
C PHE A 27 13.14 -16.32 -27.44
N ASN A 28 12.15 -17.18 -27.25
CA ASN A 28 11.00 -17.27 -28.16
C ASN A 28 10.16 -15.99 -28.15
N PHE A 29 9.87 -15.42 -26.98
CA PHE A 29 9.22 -14.12 -26.89
C PHE A 29 10.07 -13.02 -27.53
N PHE A 30 11.38 -13.00 -27.26
CA PHE A 30 12.27 -12.02 -27.88
C PHE A 30 12.28 -12.10 -29.42
N LYS A 31 12.26 -13.31 -30.01
CA LYS A 31 12.12 -13.50 -31.46
C LYS A 31 10.82 -12.91 -31.98
N LEU A 32 9.71 -13.10 -31.26
CA LEU A 32 8.41 -12.54 -31.62
C LEU A 32 8.41 -11.00 -31.56
N VAL A 33 8.98 -10.42 -30.50
CA VAL A 33 9.15 -8.97 -30.34
C VAL A 33 9.95 -8.35 -31.48
N VAL A 34 11.05 -9.00 -31.88
CA VAL A 34 11.88 -8.57 -33.01
C VAL A 34 11.11 -8.64 -34.34
N SER A 35 10.32 -9.70 -34.55
CA SER A 35 9.51 -9.86 -35.76
C SER A 35 8.42 -8.80 -35.91
N LYS A 36 7.91 -8.28 -34.79
CA LYS A 36 6.92 -7.18 -34.75
C LYS A 36 7.55 -5.78 -34.73
N HIS A 37 8.87 -5.65 -34.89
CA HIS A 37 9.60 -4.38 -34.82
C HIS A 37 9.43 -3.58 -33.51
N LEU A 38 9.00 -4.26 -32.43
CA LEU A 38 8.79 -3.65 -31.10
C LEU A 38 10.10 -3.29 -30.37
N THR A 39 11.24 -3.50 -31.01
CA THR A 39 12.57 -3.09 -30.52
C THR A 39 12.93 -1.65 -30.88
N TRP A 40 12.20 -1.00 -31.79
CA TRP A 40 12.51 0.36 -32.23
C TRP A 40 12.16 1.38 -31.14
N GLY A 41 13.12 2.26 -30.80
CA GLY A 41 12.95 3.27 -29.75
C GLY A 41 13.15 2.77 -28.31
N HIS A 42 13.41 1.47 -28.11
CA HIS A 42 13.70 0.89 -26.81
C HIS A 42 15.11 0.30 -26.75
N LYS A 43 15.79 0.44 -25.61
CA LYS A 43 17.06 -0.25 -25.40
C LYS A 43 16.81 -1.77 -25.40
N THR A 44 17.61 -2.51 -26.15
CA THR A 44 17.51 -3.97 -26.28
C THR A 44 17.55 -4.67 -24.92
N GLU A 45 18.34 -4.16 -23.97
CA GLU A 45 18.44 -4.69 -22.61
C GLU A 45 17.11 -4.62 -21.85
N HIS A 46 16.36 -3.52 -21.98
CA HIS A 46 15.04 -3.38 -21.33
C HIS A 46 14.03 -4.36 -21.93
N VAL A 47 14.08 -4.55 -23.26
CA VAL A 47 13.22 -5.49 -23.96
C VAL A 47 13.51 -6.92 -23.50
N ILE A 48 14.79 -7.28 -23.36
CA ILE A 48 15.22 -8.58 -22.87
C ILE A 48 14.76 -8.81 -21.42
N ALA A 49 14.96 -7.82 -20.54
CA ALA A 49 14.49 -7.90 -19.16
C ALA A 49 12.97 -8.08 -19.09
N ALA A 50 12.21 -7.35 -19.91
CA ALA A 50 10.76 -7.48 -19.98
C ALA A 50 10.33 -8.86 -20.50
N CYS A 51 11.02 -9.44 -21.48
CA CYS A 51 10.76 -10.80 -21.96
C CYS A 51 11.04 -11.85 -20.87
N LEU A 52 12.16 -11.71 -20.15
CA LEU A 52 12.48 -12.59 -19.01
C LEU A 52 11.41 -12.49 -17.91
N TYR A 53 11.02 -11.26 -17.54
CA TYR A 53 9.97 -11.07 -16.55
C TYR A 53 8.62 -11.65 -16.97
N LEU A 54 8.29 -11.56 -18.26
CA LEU A 54 7.06 -12.15 -18.80
C LEU A 54 7.04 -13.68 -18.60
N VAL A 55 8.16 -14.37 -18.84
CA VAL A 55 8.29 -15.80 -18.53
C VAL A 55 8.16 -16.06 -17.04
N CYS A 56 8.80 -15.23 -16.21
CA CYS A 56 8.69 -15.37 -14.75
C CYS A 56 7.24 -15.26 -14.26
N CYS A 57 6.44 -14.37 -14.87
CA CYS A 57 5.01 -14.21 -14.59
C CYS A 57 4.20 -15.42 -15.04
N THR A 58 4.43 -15.94 -16.26
CA THR A 58 3.64 -17.06 -16.81
C THR A 58 3.94 -18.38 -16.11
N GLU A 59 5.21 -18.61 -15.75
CA GLU A 59 5.67 -19.83 -15.06
C GLU A 59 5.51 -19.75 -13.53
N GLY A 60 5.13 -18.60 -12.97
CA GLY A 60 4.94 -18.43 -11.53
C GLY A 60 6.24 -18.54 -10.71
N THR A 61 7.36 -18.08 -11.26
CA THR A 61 8.66 -18.12 -10.53
C THR A 61 8.76 -16.95 -9.53
N PRO A 62 9.51 -17.10 -8.43
CA PRO A 62 9.59 -16.09 -7.36
C PRO A 62 10.53 -14.93 -7.69
N HIS A 63 10.49 -14.38 -8.92
CA HIS A 63 11.33 -13.26 -9.37
C HIS A 63 10.51 -11.99 -9.49
N MET A 64 11.00 -10.90 -8.90
CA MET A 64 10.34 -9.59 -8.97
C MET A 64 10.95 -8.76 -10.10
N LEU A 65 10.14 -7.85 -10.66
CA LEU A 65 10.64 -6.86 -11.63
C LEU A 65 11.78 -5.99 -11.06
N LEU A 66 11.77 -5.78 -9.73
CA LEU A 66 12.84 -5.08 -9.02
C LEU A 66 14.18 -5.82 -9.09
N ASP A 67 14.17 -7.15 -9.14
CA ASP A 67 15.42 -7.93 -9.25
C ASP A 67 16.11 -7.68 -10.59
N LEU A 68 15.33 -7.53 -11.67
CA LEU A 68 15.83 -7.15 -13.00
C LEU A 68 16.28 -5.68 -13.08
N SER A 69 15.58 -4.80 -12.37
CA SER A 69 15.91 -3.38 -12.27
C SER A 69 17.25 -3.16 -11.56
N ASP A 70 17.49 -3.90 -10.47
CA ASP A 70 18.78 -3.89 -9.76
C ASP A 70 19.91 -4.47 -10.61
N LEU A 71 19.63 -5.52 -11.39
CA LEU A 71 20.60 -6.13 -12.28
C LEU A 71 21.06 -5.20 -13.41
N LEU A 72 20.10 -4.48 -14.01
CA LEU A 72 20.37 -3.52 -15.08
C LEU A 72 20.78 -2.13 -14.58
N GLN A 73 20.62 -1.84 -13.29
CA GLN A 73 20.80 -0.50 -12.70
C GLN A 73 19.95 0.56 -13.42
N VAL A 74 18.68 0.22 -13.70
CA VAL A 74 17.71 1.09 -14.38
C VAL A 74 16.45 1.21 -13.53
N ASP A 75 15.80 2.37 -13.59
CA ASP A 75 14.52 2.60 -12.91
C ASP A 75 13.45 1.55 -13.31
N VAL A 76 12.82 0.95 -12.29
CA VAL A 76 11.74 -0.03 -12.43
C VAL A 76 10.55 0.53 -13.21
N TYR A 77 10.33 1.85 -13.21
CA TYR A 77 9.23 2.47 -13.98
C TYR A 77 9.44 2.32 -15.48
N ILE A 78 10.69 2.44 -15.96
CA ILE A 78 11.03 2.25 -17.37
C ILE A 78 10.80 0.79 -17.76
N LEU A 79 11.32 -0.15 -16.96
CA LEU A 79 11.14 -1.59 -17.21
C LEU A 79 9.66 -1.97 -17.19
N ARG A 80 8.88 -1.44 -16.25
CA ARG A 80 7.43 -1.68 -16.17
C ARG A 80 6.69 -1.19 -17.42
N LYS A 81 7.04 0.01 -17.91
CA LYS A 81 6.43 0.57 -19.13
C LYS A 81 6.71 -0.33 -20.34
N THR A 82 7.96 -0.76 -20.51
CA THR A 82 8.34 -1.70 -21.58
C THR A 82 7.63 -3.04 -21.42
N PHE A 83 7.57 -3.59 -20.21
CA PHE A 83 6.85 -4.84 -19.94
C PHE A 83 5.35 -4.76 -20.30
N LEU A 84 4.65 -3.71 -19.85
CA LEU A 84 3.23 -3.56 -20.14
C LEU A 84 2.96 -3.42 -21.64
N LEU A 85 3.79 -2.64 -22.33
CA LEU A 85 3.71 -2.51 -23.78
C LEU A 85 3.88 -3.87 -24.47
N LEU A 86 4.91 -4.64 -24.11
CA LEU A 86 5.14 -5.96 -24.70
C LEU A 86 4.02 -6.95 -24.37
N ALA A 87 3.54 -6.99 -23.13
CA ALA A 87 2.45 -7.88 -22.73
C ALA A 87 1.17 -7.60 -23.54
N CYS A 88 0.83 -6.32 -23.74
CA CYS A 88 -0.29 -5.90 -24.56
C CYS A 88 -0.10 -6.26 -26.04
N GLU A 89 1.05 -5.89 -26.64
CA GLU A 89 1.32 -6.10 -28.07
C GLU A 89 1.48 -7.57 -28.45
N LEU A 90 1.92 -8.41 -27.51
CA LEU A 90 2.00 -9.86 -27.69
C LEU A 90 0.67 -10.56 -27.35
N CYS A 91 -0.33 -9.83 -26.83
CA CYS A 91 -1.60 -10.36 -26.33
C CYS A 91 -1.41 -11.49 -25.29
N ILE A 92 -0.41 -11.34 -24.42
CA ILE A 92 -0.11 -12.33 -23.38
C ILE A 92 -0.75 -11.87 -22.08
N ASN A 93 -1.69 -12.66 -21.58
CA ASN A 93 -2.28 -12.46 -20.27
C ASN A 93 -1.29 -12.94 -19.19
N ALA A 94 -0.50 -12.00 -18.65
CA ALA A 94 0.36 -12.28 -17.51
C ALA A 94 -0.51 -12.42 -16.24
N PRO A 95 -0.56 -13.60 -15.60
CA PRO A 95 -1.36 -13.79 -14.40
C PRO A 95 -0.79 -12.95 -13.23
N ALA A 96 -1.67 -12.60 -12.29
CA ALA A 96 -1.25 -11.97 -11.05
C ALA A 96 -0.40 -12.95 -10.23
N ILE A 97 0.83 -12.56 -9.90
CA ILE A 97 1.74 -13.40 -9.12
C ILE A 97 1.28 -13.48 -7.67
N ASP A 98 1.17 -14.70 -7.13
CA ASP A 98 0.82 -14.91 -5.74
C ASP A 98 1.97 -14.43 -4.82
N PRO A 99 1.73 -13.52 -3.84
CA PRO A 99 2.75 -13.10 -2.89
C PRO A 99 3.40 -14.25 -2.11
N CYS A 100 2.68 -15.37 -1.91
CA CYS A 100 3.20 -16.54 -1.21
C CYS A 100 4.49 -17.08 -1.83
N LEU A 101 4.68 -16.95 -3.15
CA LEU A 101 5.86 -17.43 -3.86
C LEU A 101 7.15 -16.78 -3.38
N TYR A 102 7.10 -15.53 -2.92
CA TYR A 102 8.30 -14.80 -2.51
C TYR A 102 8.76 -15.13 -1.08
N ILE A 103 7.88 -15.69 -0.24
CA ILE A 103 8.14 -15.91 1.19
C ILE A 103 9.36 -16.82 1.43
N PRO A 104 9.48 -18.01 0.82
CA PRO A 104 10.61 -18.89 1.08
C PRO A 104 11.96 -18.23 0.72
N ARG A 105 11.99 -17.50 -0.40
CA ARG A 105 13.17 -16.78 -0.87
C ARG A 105 13.59 -15.71 0.13
N PHE A 106 12.66 -14.87 0.58
CA PHE A 106 12.95 -13.83 1.56
C PHE A 106 13.30 -14.39 2.95
N ALA A 107 12.67 -15.49 3.36
CA ALA A 107 12.98 -16.16 4.62
C ALA A 107 14.42 -16.69 4.63
N HIS A 108 14.89 -17.25 3.50
CA HIS A 108 16.26 -17.69 3.36
C HIS A 108 17.26 -16.53 3.44
N MET A 109 16.96 -15.40 2.80
CA MET A 109 17.80 -14.19 2.84
C MET A 109 17.85 -13.53 4.23
N LEU A 110 16.86 -13.77 5.09
CA LEU A 110 16.82 -13.26 6.48
C LEU A 110 17.50 -14.21 7.49
N GLU A 111 18.02 -15.36 7.03
CA GLU A 111 18.84 -16.30 7.80
C GLU A 111 18.30 -16.64 9.19
N PHE A 112 17.16 -17.32 9.28
CA PHE A 112 16.58 -17.76 10.56
C PHE A 112 17.19 -19.07 11.11
N GLY A 113 18.34 -19.49 10.58
CA GLY A 113 19.02 -20.73 10.96
C GLY A 113 18.14 -21.98 10.73
N ALA A 114 18.16 -22.91 11.68
CA ALA A 114 17.40 -24.17 11.59
C ALA A 114 15.87 -23.97 11.51
N LYS A 115 15.35 -22.85 12.04
CA LYS A 115 13.92 -22.54 12.08
C LYS A 115 13.40 -21.82 10.83
N THR A 116 14.25 -21.61 9.81
CA THR A 116 13.86 -20.89 8.57
C THR A 116 12.63 -21.50 7.91
N HIS A 117 12.52 -22.83 7.90
CA HIS A 117 11.36 -23.49 7.32
C HIS A 117 10.07 -23.23 8.13
N GLU A 118 10.13 -23.34 9.46
CA GLU A 118 8.98 -23.09 10.36
C GLU A 118 8.49 -21.64 10.26
N VAL A 119 9.42 -20.68 10.26
CA VAL A 119 9.12 -19.25 10.09
C VAL A 119 8.50 -19.01 8.71
N SER A 120 9.03 -19.62 7.65
CA SER A 120 8.49 -19.51 6.29
C SER A 120 7.06 -20.07 6.20
N MET A 121 6.77 -21.22 6.82
CA MET A 121 5.42 -21.80 6.82
C MET A 121 4.43 -20.92 7.57
N THR A 122 4.85 -20.38 8.71
CA THR A 122 4.03 -19.43 9.50
C THR A 122 3.74 -18.15 8.70
N ALA A 123 4.77 -17.61 8.03
CA ALA A 123 4.62 -16.42 7.18
C ALA A 123 3.72 -16.69 5.96
N LEU A 124 3.80 -17.87 5.34
CA LEU A 124 2.89 -18.27 4.26
C LEU A 124 1.44 -18.28 4.73
N ARG A 125 1.18 -18.89 5.89
CA ARG A 125 -0.16 -18.93 6.49
C ARG A 125 -0.70 -17.53 6.76
N LEU A 126 0.15 -16.64 7.30
CA LEU A 126 -0.20 -15.22 7.52
C LEU A 126 -0.57 -14.52 6.20
N VAL A 127 0.22 -14.68 5.14
CA VAL A 127 -0.07 -14.09 3.83
C VAL A 127 -1.38 -14.63 3.25
N GLN A 128 -1.63 -15.94 3.38
CA GLN A 128 -2.89 -16.56 2.94
C GLN A 128 -4.09 -15.99 3.68
N ARG A 129 -3.97 -15.76 4.99
CA ARG A 129 -5.02 -15.12 5.79
C ARG A 129 -5.24 -13.67 5.36
N MET A 130 -4.17 -12.89 5.23
CA MET A 130 -4.24 -11.52 4.70
C MET A 130 -4.86 -11.45 3.29
N LYS A 131 -4.69 -12.51 2.48
CA LYS A 131 -5.29 -12.63 1.15
C LYS A 131 -6.80 -12.82 1.23
N ARG A 132 -7.29 -13.69 2.13
CA ARG A 132 -8.72 -13.90 2.42
C ARG A 132 -9.39 -12.62 2.95
N ASP A 133 -8.68 -11.87 3.78
CA ASP A 133 -9.15 -10.59 4.34
C ASP A 133 -8.93 -9.39 3.42
N TRP A 134 -8.86 -9.61 2.10
CA TRP A 134 -8.79 -8.57 1.06
C TRP A 134 -7.66 -7.53 1.20
N MET A 135 -6.62 -7.81 2.02
CA MET A 135 -5.51 -6.87 2.23
C MET A 135 -4.51 -6.81 1.08
N HIS A 136 -4.53 -7.79 0.19
CA HIS A 136 -3.56 -7.92 -0.90
C HIS A 136 -3.97 -7.16 -2.17
N THR A 137 -5.27 -6.99 -2.39
CA THR A 137 -5.83 -6.48 -3.65
C THR A 137 -5.38 -5.04 -3.93
N GLY A 138 -4.90 -4.78 -5.15
CA GLY A 138 -4.45 -3.46 -5.59
C GLY A 138 -3.16 -2.95 -4.92
N ARG A 139 -2.45 -3.79 -4.16
CA ARG A 139 -1.29 -3.39 -3.35
C ARG A 139 -0.03 -4.15 -3.79
N ARG A 140 1.15 -3.62 -3.43
CA ARG A 140 2.43 -4.26 -3.76
C ARG A 140 2.63 -5.51 -2.87
N PRO A 141 2.90 -6.70 -3.45
CA PRO A 141 3.04 -7.94 -2.69
C PRO A 141 4.24 -7.93 -1.74
N SER A 142 5.30 -7.17 -2.06
CA SER A 142 6.49 -7.03 -1.21
C SER A 142 6.16 -6.50 0.18
N GLY A 143 5.36 -5.44 0.28
CA GLY A 143 4.93 -4.88 1.58
C GLY A 143 4.21 -5.90 2.45
N LEU A 144 3.35 -6.72 1.85
CA LEU A 144 2.59 -7.77 2.54
C LEU A 144 3.50 -8.89 3.03
N CYS A 145 4.40 -9.38 2.16
CA CYS A 145 5.36 -10.42 2.50
C CYS A 145 6.29 -10.00 3.64
N GLY A 146 6.77 -8.76 3.61
CA GLY A 146 7.62 -8.21 4.66
C GLY A 146 6.91 -8.13 6.01
N ALA A 147 5.63 -7.74 6.01
CA ALA A 147 4.85 -7.65 7.25
C ALA A 147 4.64 -9.05 7.84
N ALA A 148 4.23 -10.01 7.00
CA ALA A 148 4.04 -11.40 7.40
C ALA A 148 5.34 -12.04 7.93
N LEU A 149 6.48 -11.81 7.27
CA LEU A 149 7.79 -12.30 7.73
C LEU A 149 8.22 -11.69 9.06
N LEU A 150 7.96 -10.40 9.28
CA LEU A 150 8.29 -9.75 10.54
C LEU A 150 7.44 -10.29 11.71
N ILE A 151 6.14 -10.51 11.47
CA ILE A 151 5.23 -11.12 12.45
C ILE A 151 5.66 -12.55 12.74
N ALA A 152 5.87 -13.37 11.71
CA ALA A 152 6.33 -14.76 11.86
C ALA A 152 7.68 -14.85 12.59
N ALA A 153 8.63 -13.97 12.28
CA ALA A 153 9.91 -13.92 12.99
C ALA A 153 9.71 -13.67 14.49
N ARG A 154 8.82 -12.73 14.86
CA ARG A 154 8.50 -12.45 16.27
C ARG A 154 7.81 -13.62 16.97
N MET A 155 6.89 -14.31 16.29
CA MET A 155 6.22 -15.51 16.83
C MET A 155 7.23 -16.62 17.19
N HIS A 156 8.30 -16.73 16.41
CA HIS A 156 9.39 -17.69 16.61
C HIS A 156 10.56 -17.18 17.46
N MET A 157 10.37 -16.04 18.16
CA MET A 157 11.36 -15.40 19.03
C MET A 157 12.63 -14.88 18.33
N PHE A 158 12.54 -14.60 17.02
CA PHE A 158 13.59 -13.90 16.28
C PHE A 158 13.32 -12.39 16.21
N GLN A 159 14.20 -11.60 16.81
CA GLN A 159 14.14 -10.15 16.74
C GLN A 159 14.92 -9.64 15.51
N ARG A 160 14.23 -9.53 14.37
CA ARG A 160 14.76 -8.84 13.17
C ARG A 160 14.37 -7.37 13.18
N SER A 161 15.29 -6.50 12.76
CA SER A 161 14.98 -5.09 12.64
C SER A 161 14.10 -4.83 11.42
N VAL A 162 13.26 -3.80 11.50
CA VAL A 162 12.42 -3.39 10.36
C VAL A 162 13.28 -3.01 9.15
N LYS A 163 14.49 -2.47 9.38
CA LYS A 163 15.41 -2.08 8.31
C LYS A 163 15.94 -3.29 7.53
N ASP A 164 16.28 -4.37 8.23
CA ASP A 164 16.80 -5.59 7.61
C ASP A 164 15.74 -6.22 6.69
N VAL A 165 14.49 -6.30 7.18
CA VAL A 165 13.36 -6.83 6.40
C VAL A 165 13.07 -5.95 5.17
N ILE A 166 13.12 -4.63 5.32
CA ILE A 166 12.92 -3.70 4.19
C ILE A 166 13.99 -3.90 3.11
N GLY A 167 15.25 -4.11 3.51
CA GLY A 167 16.35 -4.38 2.59
C GLY A 167 16.14 -5.66 1.78
N VAL A 168 15.77 -6.75 2.44
CA VAL A 168 15.52 -8.05 1.78
C VAL A 168 14.31 -8.00 0.85
N VAL A 169 13.22 -7.39 1.30
CA VAL A 169 11.94 -7.38 0.59
C VAL A 169 11.86 -6.23 -0.44
N LYS A 170 12.92 -5.42 -0.55
CA LYS A 170 13.08 -4.32 -1.51
C LYS A 170 11.92 -3.32 -1.46
N ILE A 171 11.59 -2.87 -0.25
CA ILE A 171 10.57 -1.84 -0.03
C ILE A 171 11.25 -0.47 0.04
N ILE A 172 10.67 0.54 -0.62
CA ILE A 172 11.28 1.88 -0.68
C ILE A 172 11.09 2.64 0.64
N TYR A 173 9.91 2.52 1.27
CA TYR A 173 9.53 3.31 2.45
C TYR A 173 9.12 2.43 3.63
N GLN A 174 9.68 2.71 4.81
CA GLN A 174 9.30 2.06 6.06
C GLN A 174 7.81 2.25 6.42
N ALA A 175 7.22 3.37 6.00
CA ALA A 175 5.80 3.65 6.20
C ALA A 175 4.89 2.59 5.55
N ILE A 176 5.30 1.97 4.44
CA ILE A 176 4.51 0.93 3.77
C ILE A 176 4.38 -0.29 4.69
N LEU A 177 5.50 -0.75 5.26
CA LEU A 177 5.51 -1.89 6.17
C LEU A 177 4.68 -1.59 7.43
N ARG A 178 4.88 -0.41 8.04
CA ARG A 178 4.12 0.01 9.23
C ARG A 178 2.62 0.04 8.95
N LYS A 179 2.19 0.59 7.81
CA LYS A 179 0.79 0.59 7.41
C LYS A 179 0.21 -0.82 7.29
N ARG A 180 0.96 -1.79 6.75
CA ARG A 180 0.50 -3.20 6.70
C ARG A 180 0.40 -3.83 8.08
N LEU A 181 1.28 -3.48 9.00
CA LEU A 181 1.23 -3.98 10.38
C LEU A 181 0.03 -3.41 11.14
N THR A 182 -0.24 -2.10 11.02
CA THR A 182 -1.43 -1.48 11.62
C THR A 182 -2.73 -2.05 11.04
N GLU A 183 -2.80 -2.19 9.71
CA GLU A 183 -3.98 -2.83 9.10
C GLU A 183 -4.14 -4.30 9.55
N PHE A 184 -3.05 -5.00 9.86
CA PHE A 184 -3.11 -6.37 10.40
C PHE A 184 -3.59 -6.40 11.85
N GLU A 185 -3.22 -5.39 12.64
CA GLU A 185 -3.69 -5.22 14.03
C GLU A 185 -5.20 -5.05 14.09
N ASP A 186 -5.80 -4.33 13.13
CA ASP A 186 -7.25 -4.14 13.04
C ASP A 186 -8.04 -5.41 12.66
N MET A 187 -7.36 -6.48 12.23
CA MET A 187 -8.01 -7.73 11.83
C MET A 187 -8.39 -8.58 13.04
N PRO A 188 -9.48 -9.38 12.97
CA PRO A 188 -9.82 -10.32 14.04
C PRO A 188 -8.73 -11.36 14.30
N THR A 189 -7.91 -11.67 13.28
CA THR A 189 -6.78 -12.60 13.38
C THR A 189 -5.72 -12.13 14.39
N SER A 190 -5.56 -10.83 14.61
CA SER A 190 -4.54 -10.29 15.53
C SER A 190 -4.82 -10.62 17.00
N GLN A 191 -6.08 -10.89 17.34
CA GLN A 191 -6.53 -11.15 18.71
C GLN A 191 -6.31 -12.61 19.14
N LEU A 192 -5.99 -13.50 18.19
CA LEU A 192 -5.74 -14.91 18.46
C LEU A 192 -4.37 -15.12 19.10
N THR A 193 -4.27 -16.10 19.99
CA THR A 193 -2.96 -16.57 20.46
C THR A 193 -2.21 -17.29 19.33
N ILE A 194 -0.89 -17.38 19.47
CA ILE A 194 -0.02 -18.05 18.48
C ILE A 194 -0.49 -19.49 18.22
N ASP A 195 -0.84 -20.23 19.27
CA ASP A 195 -1.28 -21.63 19.16
C ASP A 195 -2.68 -21.77 18.54
N GLU A 196 -3.59 -20.84 18.84
CA GLU A 196 -4.93 -20.80 18.22
C GLU A 196 -4.82 -20.49 16.73
N PHE A 197 -4.00 -19.50 16.35
CA PHE A 197 -3.78 -19.13 14.95
C PHE A 197 -3.23 -20.30 14.13
N MET A 198 -2.41 -21.17 14.72
CA MET A 198 -1.85 -22.33 14.04
C MET A 198 -2.82 -23.51 13.93
N LYS A 199 -3.96 -23.48 14.61
CA LYS A 199 -4.95 -24.58 14.61
C LYS A 199 -6.27 -24.19 13.95
N VAL A 200 -6.69 -22.95 14.09
CA VAL A 200 -8.01 -22.46 13.68
C VAL A 200 -7.87 -21.54 12.47
N ASP A 201 -8.62 -21.85 11.42
CA ASP A 201 -8.85 -20.92 10.32
C ASP A 201 -10.18 -20.20 10.58
N LEU A 202 -10.13 -18.88 10.76
CA LEU A 202 -11.34 -18.07 10.84
C LEU A 202 -12.06 -18.08 9.48
N GLU A 203 -13.38 -18.24 9.48
CA GLU A 203 -14.21 -18.17 8.27
C GLU A 203 -14.57 -16.73 7.88
N GLN A 204 -14.61 -15.82 8.86
CA GLN A 204 -14.99 -14.43 8.63
C GLN A 204 -13.96 -13.73 7.73
N GLU A 205 -14.44 -13.09 6.67
CA GLU A 205 -13.67 -12.22 5.78
C GLU A 205 -13.84 -10.76 6.19
N CYS A 206 -12.79 -9.97 6.01
CA CYS A 206 -12.82 -8.51 6.19
C CYS A 206 -12.89 -7.76 4.86
N ASP A 207 -13.51 -6.59 4.88
CA ASP A 207 -13.54 -5.67 3.76
C ASP A 207 -12.15 -5.09 3.45
N PRO A 208 -11.85 -4.75 2.18
CA PRO A 208 -10.59 -4.13 1.81
C PRO A 208 -10.42 -2.77 2.52
N PRO A 209 -9.21 -2.37 2.93
CA PRO A 209 -9.07 -1.15 3.72
C PRO A 209 -9.37 0.16 2.97
N SER A 210 -9.49 0.13 1.64
CA SER A 210 -10.01 1.28 0.88
C SER A 210 -11.50 1.51 1.14
N PHE A 211 -12.26 0.44 1.36
CA PHE A 211 -13.68 0.53 1.67
C PHE A 211 -13.91 1.00 3.11
N THR A 212 -13.18 0.43 4.08
CA THR A 212 -13.29 0.84 5.48
C THR A 212 -12.83 2.29 5.69
N ALA A 213 -11.74 2.72 5.04
CA ALA A 213 -11.28 4.11 5.09
C ALA A 213 -12.33 5.08 4.52
N ALA A 214 -12.94 4.75 3.38
CA ALA A 214 -14.00 5.58 2.79
C ALA A 214 -15.23 5.69 3.70
N GLN A 215 -15.62 4.60 4.37
CA GLN A 215 -16.70 4.62 5.36
C GLN A 215 -16.36 5.47 6.59
N GLN A 216 -15.13 5.38 7.09
CA GLN A 216 -14.67 6.18 8.23
C GLN A 216 -14.63 7.67 7.89
N GLU A 217 -14.15 8.02 6.70
CA GLU A 217 -14.13 9.39 6.20
C GLU A 217 -15.55 9.97 6.08
N ALA A 218 -16.49 9.20 5.51
CA ALA A 218 -17.88 9.61 5.42
C ALA A 218 -18.54 9.83 6.80
N LYS A 219 -18.28 8.94 7.76
CA LYS A 219 -18.75 9.10 9.15
C LYS A 219 -18.15 10.33 9.82
N MET A 220 -16.86 10.59 9.60
CA MET A 220 -16.17 11.76 10.14
C MET A 220 -16.77 13.06 9.60
N GLN A 221 -17.02 13.12 8.29
CA GLN A 221 -17.68 14.27 7.65
C GLN A 221 -19.09 14.50 8.19
N GLN A 222 -19.86 13.43 8.46
CA GLN A 222 -21.18 13.55 9.08
C GLN A 222 -21.11 14.12 10.50
N LEU A 223 -20.17 13.63 11.31
CA LEU A 223 -19.95 14.13 12.67
C LEU A 223 -19.49 15.59 12.66
N GLU A 224 -18.61 15.98 11.73
CA GLU A 224 -18.19 17.38 11.57
C GLU A 224 -19.36 18.30 11.19
N GLN A 225 -20.25 17.85 10.29
CA GLN A 225 -21.45 18.60 9.93
C GLN A 225 -22.43 18.73 11.11
N GLU A 226 -22.62 17.66 11.88
CA GLU A 226 -23.48 17.70 13.06
C GLU A 226 -22.89 18.61 14.14
N LEU A 227 -21.58 18.55 14.35
CA LEU A 227 -20.87 19.41 15.29
C LEU A 227 -20.94 20.88 14.85
N ALA A 228 -20.80 21.17 13.56
CA ALA A 228 -20.95 22.52 13.01
C ALA A 228 -22.37 23.08 13.22
N LYS A 229 -23.40 22.27 12.97
CA LYS A 229 -24.80 22.68 13.26
C LYS A 229 -25.03 22.99 14.73
N LYS A 230 -24.51 22.15 15.62
CA LYS A 230 -24.60 22.37 17.07
C LYS A 230 -23.85 23.63 17.50
N LEU A 231 -22.72 23.92 16.86
CA LEU A 231 -21.97 25.16 17.09
C LEU A 231 -22.79 26.39 16.66
N ASP A 232 -23.40 26.36 15.47
CA ASP A 232 -24.28 27.44 14.99
C ASP A 232 -25.50 27.64 15.90
N GLU A 233 -26.11 26.55 16.39
CA GLU A 233 -27.21 26.60 17.35
C GLU A 233 -26.79 27.29 18.66
N VAL A 234 -25.64 26.89 19.23
CA VAL A 234 -25.11 27.46 20.46
C VAL A 234 -24.70 28.93 20.27
N GLU A 235 -24.09 29.28 19.13
CA GLU A 235 -23.77 30.68 18.82
C GLU A 235 -25.04 31.54 18.70
N GLY A 236 -26.10 31.00 18.09
CA GLY A 236 -27.42 31.62 18.04
C GLY A 236 -28.00 31.87 19.43
N GLU A 237 -27.99 30.85 20.30
CA GLU A 237 -28.45 30.98 21.70
C GLU A 237 -27.64 32.05 22.46
N ILE A 238 -26.31 32.05 22.32
CA ILE A 238 -25.44 33.06 22.95
C ILE A 238 -25.78 34.46 22.44
N SER A 239 -26.08 34.63 21.15
CA SER A 239 -26.49 35.91 20.58
C SER A 239 -27.81 36.38 21.19
N CYS A 240 -28.82 35.51 21.27
CA CYS A 240 -30.10 35.85 21.88
C CYS A 240 -29.95 36.26 23.35
N TYR A 241 -29.14 35.53 24.12
CA TYR A 241 -28.86 35.90 25.51
C TYR A 241 -28.12 37.23 25.62
N LYS A 242 -27.19 37.55 24.71
CA LYS A 242 -26.52 38.86 24.67
C LYS A 242 -27.53 39.99 24.40
N ASP A 243 -28.40 39.81 23.42
CA ASP A 243 -29.42 40.79 23.06
C ASP A 243 -30.40 41.02 24.22
N GLU A 244 -30.85 39.95 24.90
CA GLU A 244 -31.70 40.05 26.10
C GLU A 244 -31.02 40.82 27.23
N ILE A 245 -29.75 40.51 27.52
CA ILE A 245 -28.96 41.22 28.54
C ILE A 245 -28.83 42.71 28.19
N GLU A 246 -28.53 43.04 26.94
CA GLU A 246 -28.41 44.43 26.48
C GLU A 246 -29.74 45.18 26.61
N THR A 247 -30.84 44.54 26.23
CA THR A 247 -32.19 45.11 26.34
C THR A 247 -32.58 45.37 27.80
N GLU A 248 -32.29 44.45 28.73
CA GLU A 248 -32.56 44.61 30.16
C GLU A 248 -31.65 45.67 30.82
N LEU A 249 -30.39 45.77 30.40
CA LEU A 249 -29.51 46.86 30.79
C LEU A 249 -30.05 48.23 30.32
N GLU A 250 -30.56 48.32 29.08
CA GLU A 250 -31.16 49.52 28.52
C GLU A 250 -32.42 49.96 29.30
N LYS A 251 -33.27 49.01 29.70
CA LYS A 251 -34.47 49.27 30.53
C LYS A 251 -34.10 49.71 31.96
N SER A 252 -33.02 49.17 32.50
CA SER A 252 -32.53 49.46 33.84
C SER A 252 -31.73 50.77 33.92
N ARG A 253 -31.42 51.40 32.77
CA ARG A 253 -30.81 52.73 32.74
C ARG A 253 -31.76 53.75 33.40
N PRO A 254 -31.30 54.54 34.38
CA PRO A 254 -32.13 55.55 35.03
C PRO A 254 -32.59 56.59 34.01
N LYS A 255 -33.90 56.71 33.79
CA LYS A 255 -34.48 57.81 33.01
C LYS A 255 -34.33 59.10 33.81
N LEU A 256 -33.44 59.99 33.38
CA LEU A 256 -33.34 61.36 33.88
C LEU A 256 -34.72 62.02 33.78
N ARG A 257 -35.36 62.32 34.92
CA ARG A 257 -36.57 63.15 35.00
C ARG A 257 -36.22 64.51 35.59
N GLY A 258 -36.65 65.57 34.91
CA GLY A 258 -36.45 66.96 35.33
C GLY A 258 -35.61 67.77 34.33
N ILE A 259 -35.23 68.99 34.74
CA ILE A 259 -34.67 70.13 33.96
C ILE A 259 -33.52 69.78 32.99
N TYR A 260 -32.93 68.59 33.09
CA TYR A 260 -31.79 68.14 32.29
C TYR A 260 -32.14 67.51 30.92
N THR A 261 -33.43 67.34 30.59
CA THR A 261 -33.84 66.77 29.27
C THR A 261 -33.61 67.72 28.09
N THR A 262 -33.31 69.00 28.33
CA THR A 262 -33.05 70.00 27.27
C THR A 262 -31.64 69.94 26.69
N TYR A 263 -30.68 69.32 27.38
CA TYR A 263 -29.28 69.25 26.93
C TYR A 263 -28.98 68.14 25.93
N THR A 264 -29.90 67.19 25.69
CA THR A 264 -29.66 66.05 24.79
C THR A 264 -30.02 66.33 23.32
N LYS A 265 -30.71 67.42 23.00
CA LYS A 265 -30.98 67.81 21.59
C LYS A 265 -29.78 68.46 20.89
N GLU A 266 -28.73 68.85 21.61
CA GLU A 266 -27.59 69.57 21.02
C GLU A 266 -26.44 68.66 20.54
N VAL A 267 -26.50 67.34 20.76
CA VAL A 267 -25.38 66.43 20.42
C VAL A 267 -25.62 65.65 19.10
N GLY A 268 -26.69 65.98 18.36
CA GLY A 268 -27.04 65.34 17.08
C GLY A 268 -26.60 66.08 15.81
N GLN A 269 -25.71 67.06 15.92
CA GLN A 269 -25.10 67.75 14.77
C GLN A 269 -23.58 67.80 14.94
N PHE A 270 -22.90 66.68 14.72
CA PHE A 270 -21.55 66.61 14.19
C PHE A 270 -21.37 65.29 13.43
#